data_AF-A0A318CDJ3-F1
#
_entry.id   AF-A0A318CDJ3-F1
#
_cell.length_a   1.000
_cell.length_b   1.000
_cell.length_c   1.000
_cell.angle_alpha   90.00
_cell.angle_beta   90.00
_cell.angle_gamma   90.00
#
_symmetry.space_group_name_H-M   'P 1'
#
loop_
_entity.id
_entity.type
_entity.pdbx_description
1 polymer ?
#
loop_
_entity_poly.entity_id
_entity_poly.type
_entity_poly.pdbx_seq_one_letter_code
_entity_poly.pdbx_strand_id
1 'polypeptide(L)'
;MDDVLAVFPGGSSGLLGSKAYDVVVIPEGLLLVQLTKSITNEAVKKAKEASEERNEGFFKKMASVMSAGYSMLDRYNEKTREEILNETPGNLFIPKDSLKKVKVSSTMDSSSGGANTDSTVMKIVWTGGKMKLTFRRYLNVRETKRFFRDTFGV
;
A
#
# COMPACT_ATOMS: atom_id res chain seq x y z
N MET A 1 -14.47 -12.02 -4.58
CA MET A 1 -13.53 -11.01 -5.10
C MET A 1 -13.71 -9.81 -4.21
N ASP A 2 -12.67 -9.43 -3.46
CA ASP A 2 -12.79 -8.34 -2.51
C ASP A 2 -12.71 -7.00 -3.25
N ASP A 3 -13.52 -6.03 -2.83
CA ASP A 3 -13.53 -4.70 -3.44
C ASP A 3 -12.29 -3.91 -2.99
N VAL A 4 -11.23 -3.90 -3.79
CA VAL A 4 -10.00 -3.17 -3.43
C VAL A 4 -10.26 -1.67 -3.55
N LEU A 5 -10.34 -0.95 -2.42
CA LEU A 5 -10.59 0.50 -2.32
C LEU A 5 -9.36 1.36 -2.64
N ALA A 6 -8.17 0.88 -2.27
CA ALA A 6 -6.89 1.54 -2.55
C ALA A 6 -5.70 0.59 -2.39
N VAL A 7 -4.60 0.85 -3.11
CA VAL A 7 -3.31 0.18 -2.92
C VAL A 7 -2.19 1.22 -2.72
N PHE A 8 -1.41 1.07 -1.65
CA PHE A 8 -0.17 1.81 -1.41
C PHE A 8 1.02 0.86 -1.49
N PRO A 9 1.65 0.70 -2.67
CA PRO A 9 2.68 -0.30 -2.85
C PRO A 9 4.07 0.11 -2.36
N GLY A 10 4.86 -0.89 -1.97
CA GLY A 10 6.31 -0.77 -1.79
C GLY A 10 6.76 0.02 -0.56
N GLY A 11 6.00 0.00 0.53
CA GLY A 11 6.42 0.57 1.80
C GLY A 11 7.46 -0.32 2.48
N SER A 12 8.64 0.21 2.81
CA SER A 12 9.69 -0.56 3.49
C SER A 12 9.51 -0.57 5.01
N SER A 13 9.82 -1.71 5.63
CA SER A 13 9.74 -1.97 7.08
C SER A 13 10.87 -2.92 7.53
N GLY A 14 11.09 -3.03 8.84
CA GLY A 14 12.15 -3.86 9.43
C GLY A 14 13.52 -3.17 9.53
N LEU A 15 14.53 -3.89 10.05
CA LEU A 15 15.90 -3.39 10.21
C LEU A 15 16.45 -2.99 8.83
N LEU A 16 16.81 -1.72 8.68
CA LEU A 16 17.28 -1.11 7.42
C LEU A 16 16.33 -1.28 6.21
N GLY A 17 15.03 -1.50 6.44
CA GLY A 17 14.06 -1.67 5.35
C GLY A 17 14.16 -3.03 4.65
N SER A 18 14.59 -4.08 5.37
CA SER A 18 14.77 -5.44 4.85
C SER A 18 13.50 -6.11 4.33
N LYS A 19 12.32 -5.58 4.64
CA LYS A 19 11.03 -6.04 4.11
C LYS A 19 10.31 -4.91 3.41
N ALA A 20 9.56 -5.25 2.37
CA ALA A 20 8.66 -4.32 1.69
C ALA A 20 7.24 -4.87 1.72
N TYR A 21 6.26 -3.98 1.83
CA TYR A 21 4.85 -4.31 1.90
C TYR A 21 4.04 -3.41 0.98
N ASP A 22 3.03 -3.99 0.37
CA ASP A 22 1.89 -3.24 -0.14
C ASP A 22 0.83 -3.12 0.95
N VAL A 23 0.21 -1.95 1.05
CA VAL A 23 -1.00 -1.76 1.86
C VAL A 23 -2.18 -1.78 0.90
N VAL A 24 -2.95 -2.86 0.93
CA VAL A 24 -4.21 -2.99 0.18
C VAL A 24 -5.35 -2.67 1.13
N VAL A 25 -6.24 -1.78 0.70
CA VAL A 25 -7.40 -1.34 1.47
C VAL A 25 -8.63 -1.97 0.87
N ILE A 26 -9.43 -2.63 1.70
CA ILE A 26 -10.71 -3.24 1.36
C ILE A 26 -11.78 -2.76 2.37
N PRO A 27 -13.09 -2.88 2.09
CA PRO A 27 -14.14 -2.41 3.01
C PRO A 27 -14.00 -2.95 4.43
N GLU A 28 -13.53 -4.19 4.57
CA GLU A 28 -13.41 -4.92 5.83
C GLU A 28 -12.13 -4.55 6.60
N GLY A 29 -11.15 -3.86 5.99
CA GLY A 29 -9.90 -3.50 6.65
C GLY A 29 -8.70 -3.35 5.71
N LEU A 30 -7.52 -3.74 6.20
CA LEU A 30 -6.26 -3.62 5.47
C LEU A 30 -5.59 -4.98 5.30
N LEU A 31 -5.06 -5.24 4.11
CA LEU A 31 -4.07 -6.29 3.88
C LEU A 31 -2.69 -5.67 3.77
N LEU A 32 -1.77 -6.20 4.56
CA LEU A 32 -0.35 -5.92 4.47
C LEU A 32 0.29 -7.08 3.73
N VAL A 33 0.55 -6.88 2.44
CA VAL A 33 1.07 -7.93 1.56
C VAL A 33 2.58 -7.78 1.48
N GLN A 34 3.32 -8.75 2.03
CA GLN A 34 4.77 -8.74 1.99
C GLN A 34 5.25 -9.00 0.56
N LEU A 35 5.96 -8.02 -0.01
CA LEU A 35 6.59 -8.17 -1.31
C LEU A 35 7.80 -9.10 -1.20
N THR A 36 7.69 -10.23 -1.88
CA THR A 36 8.81 -11.16 -2.11
C THR A 36 9.36 -10.96 -3.53
N LYS A 37 10.54 -11.52 -3.81
CA LYS A 37 11.13 -11.48 -5.16
C LYS A 37 10.21 -12.12 -6.20
N SER A 38 9.53 -13.22 -5.87
CA SER A 38 8.61 -13.90 -6.78
C SER A 38 7.39 -13.03 -7.10
N ILE A 39 6.75 -12.44 -6.08
CA ILE A 39 5.60 -11.54 -6.26
C ILE A 39 6.00 -10.32 -7.10
N THR A 40 7.17 -9.74 -6.83
CA THR A 40 7.65 -8.56 -7.56
C THR A 40 7.90 -8.89 -9.04
N ASN A 41 8.52 -10.03 -9.34
CA ASN A 41 8.80 -10.44 -10.71
C ASN A 41 7.52 -10.77 -11.49
N GLU A 42 6.54 -11.42 -10.85
CA GLU A 42 5.23 -11.71 -11.45
C GLU A 42 4.49 -10.40 -11.80
N ALA A 43 4.49 -9.43 -10.88
CA ALA A 43 3.85 -8.14 -11.09
C ALA A 43 4.50 -7.35 -12.24
N VAL A 44 5.83 -7.35 -12.36
CA VAL A 44 6.53 -6.69 -13.48
C VAL A 44 6.19 -7.34 -14.82
N LYS A 45 6.08 -8.67 -14.87
CA LYS A 45 5.69 -9.41 -16.07
C LYS A 45 4.25 -9.07 -16.48
N LYS A 46 3.30 -9.15 -15.55
CA LYS A 46 1.88 -8.81 -15.80
C LYS A 46 1.68 -7.35 -16.19
N ALA A 47 2.40 -6.41 -15.57
CA ALA A 47 2.34 -4.98 -15.90
C ALA A 47 2.75 -4.70 -17.36
N LYS A 48 3.66 -5.51 -17.91
CA LYS A 48 4.11 -5.40 -19.29
C LYS A 48 3.11 -6.00 -20.29
N GLU A 49 2.31 -6.96 -19.83
CA GLU A 49 1.28 -7.65 -20.62
C GLU A 49 -0.07 -6.91 -20.58
N ALA A 50 -0.40 -6.22 -19.48
CA ALA A 50 -1.62 -5.46 -19.28
C ALA A 50 -1.55 -4.04 -19.87
N SER A 51 -1.63 -3.95 -21.20
CA SER A 51 -1.99 -2.72 -21.91
C SER A 51 -3.45 -2.82 -22.35
N GLU A 52 -4.24 -1.80 -21.99
CA GLU A 52 -5.59 -1.49 -22.49
C GLU A 52 -6.77 -2.34 -21.98
N GLU A 53 -7.39 -1.85 -20.89
CA GLU A 53 -8.83 -1.72 -20.62
C GLU A 53 -8.97 -1.45 -19.11
N ARG A 54 -9.04 -0.18 -18.73
CA ARG A 54 -8.91 0.25 -17.32
C ARG A 54 -10.13 1.08 -16.91
N ASN A 55 -10.79 0.70 -15.82
CA ASN A 55 -12.00 1.33 -15.30
C ASN A 55 -11.77 2.79 -14.81
N GLU A 56 -12.02 3.79 -15.66
CA GLU A 56 -11.67 5.22 -15.41
C GLU A 56 -12.10 5.79 -14.05
N GLY A 57 -13.27 5.43 -13.53
CA GLY A 57 -13.80 6.00 -12.28
C GLY A 57 -13.00 5.59 -11.04
N PHE A 58 -12.51 4.35 -11.01
CA PHE A 58 -11.74 3.81 -9.90
C PHE A 58 -10.28 4.29 -9.94
N PHE A 59 -9.73 4.42 -11.16
CA PHE A 59 -8.41 4.99 -11.41
C PHE A 59 -8.32 6.45 -10.96
N LYS A 60 -9.37 7.28 -11.17
CA LYS A 60 -9.39 8.67 -10.67
C LYS A 60 -9.26 8.76 -9.14
N LYS A 61 -9.91 7.85 -8.41
CA LYS A 61 -9.83 7.81 -6.94
C LYS A 61 -8.43 7.42 -6.47
N MET A 62 -7.80 6.44 -7.12
CA MET A 62 -6.43 6.00 -6.82
C MET A 62 -5.36 7.03 -7.23
N ALA A 63 -5.52 7.68 -8.39
CA ALA A 63 -4.63 8.74 -8.87
C ALA A 63 -4.50 9.91 -7.89
N SER A 64 -5.59 10.18 -7.16
CA SER A 64 -5.63 11.21 -6.11
C SER A 64 -4.84 10.84 -4.84
N VAL A 65 -4.31 9.62 -4.70
CA VAL A 65 -3.48 9.26 -3.54
C VAL A 65 -2.10 8.76 -3.95
N MET A 66 -1.94 8.21 -5.17
CA MET A 66 -0.66 7.76 -5.69
C MET A 66 -0.61 7.68 -7.23
N SER A 67 0.54 8.04 -7.81
CA SER A 67 0.79 8.02 -9.27
C SER A 67 1.27 6.68 -9.85
N ALA A 68 1.65 5.70 -9.02
CA ALA A 68 2.30 4.46 -9.48
C ALA A 68 1.67 3.16 -8.92
N GLY A 69 0.44 3.21 -8.40
CA GLY A 69 -0.28 2.05 -7.83
C GLY A 69 -0.89 1.09 -8.87
N TYR A 70 -0.81 1.44 -10.16
CA TYR A 70 -1.67 0.89 -11.20
C TYR A 70 -1.41 -0.58 -11.55
N SER A 71 -0.17 -1.07 -11.48
CA SER A 71 0.14 -2.46 -11.88
C SER A 71 -0.15 -3.52 -10.80
N MET A 72 -0.24 -3.10 -9.53
CA MET A 72 -0.52 -4.02 -8.42
C MET A 72 -2.02 -4.19 -8.18
N LEU A 73 -2.83 -3.25 -8.67
CA LEU A 73 -4.28 -3.26 -8.51
C LEU A 73 -4.93 -4.47 -9.18
N ASP A 74 -4.57 -4.75 -10.44
CA ASP A 74 -5.12 -5.89 -11.19
C ASP A 74 -4.82 -7.21 -10.49
N ARG A 75 -3.61 -7.35 -9.95
CA ARG A 75 -3.22 -8.54 -9.15
C ARG A 75 -4.15 -8.75 -7.95
N TYR A 76 -4.43 -7.71 -7.18
CA TYR A 76 -5.21 -7.85 -5.96
C TYR A 76 -6.70 -8.00 -6.22
N ASN A 77 -7.18 -7.46 -7.34
CA ASN A 77 -8.54 -7.72 -7.81
C ASN A 77 -8.70 -9.19 -8.23
N GLU A 78 -7.74 -9.78 -8.93
CA GLU A 78 -7.82 -11.19 -9.37
C GLU A 78 -7.81 -12.24 -8.24
N LYS A 79 -7.58 -11.85 -6.98
CA LYS A 79 -7.42 -12.77 -5.84
C LYS A 79 -8.36 -12.43 -4.72
N THR A 80 -8.82 -13.47 -4.02
CA THR A 80 -9.48 -13.33 -2.73
C THR A 80 -8.46 -12.97 -1.64
N ARG A 81 -8.95 -12.36 -0.58
CA ARG A 81 -8.21 -12.08 0.65
C ARG A 81 -7.56 -13.35 1.18
N GLU A 82 -8.29 -14.46 1.23
CA GLU A 82 -7.79 -15.74 1.74
C GLU A 82 -6.63 -16.25 0.88
N GLU A 83 -6.72 -16.13 -0.45
CA GLU A 83 -5.60 -16.48 -1.34
C GLU A 83 -4.39 -15.60 -1.07
N ILE A 84 -4.57 -14.27 -0.99
CA ILE A 84 -3.50 -13.31 -0.70
C ILE A 84 -2.83 -13.65 0.64
N LEU A 85 -3.60 -13.90 1.70
CA LEU A 85 -3.04 -14.21 3.03
C LEU A 85 -2.21 -15.49 3.03
N ASN A 86 -2.57 -16.47 2.21
CA ASN A 86 -1.86 -17.75 2.12
C ASN A 86 -0.62 -17.71 1.21
N GLU A 87 -0.38 -16.64 0.45
CA GLU A 87 0.80 -16.54 -0.43
C GLU A 87 2.12 -16.46 0.32
N THR A 88 2.14 -15.81 1.47
CA THR A 88 3.37 -15.55 2.23
C THR A 88 3.02 -15.45 3.72
N PRO A 89 3.73 -16.16 4.62
CA PRO A 89 3.46 -16.11 6.07
C PRO A 89 3.59 -14.72 6.71
N GLY A 90 4.24 -13.78 6.00
CA GLY A 90 4.36 -12.39 6.42
C GLY A 90 3.20 -11.50 6.03
N ASN A 91 2.21 -12.02 5.28
CA ASN A 91 1.00 -11.30 4.95
C ASN A 91 0.09 -11.21 6.17
N LEU A 92 -0.57 -10.06 6.35
CA LEU A 92 -1.40 -9.82 7.52
C LEU A 92 -2.69 -9.11 7.12
N PHE A 93 -3.81 -9.58 7.64
CA PHE A 93 -5.07 -8.85 7.62
C PHE A 93 -5.27 -8.09 8.93
N ILE A 94 -5.61 -6.82 8.82
CA ILE A 94 -6.00 -5.94 9.92
C ILE A 94 -7.47 -5.61 9.73
N PRO A 95 -8.39 -6.21 10.52
CA PRO A 95 -9.81 -5.88 10.48
C PRO A 95 -10.04 -4.40 10.80
N LYS A 96 -11.03 -3.79 10.14
CA LYS A 96 -11.44 -2.39 10.35
C LYS A 96 -11.66 -2.08 11.84
N ASP A 97 -12.37 -2.92 12.57
CA ASP A 97 -12.67 -2.69 14.00
C ASP A 97 -11.44 -2.78 14.90
N SER A 98 -10.36 -3.39 14.41
CA SER A 98 -9.08 -3.43 15.10
C SER A 98 -8.20 -2.23 14.80
N LEU A 99 -8.47 -1.49 13.71
CA LEU A 99 -7.66 -0.37 13.24
C LEU A 99 -7.87 0.85 14.14
N LYS A 100 -6.80 1.24 14.84
CA LYS A 100 -6.85 2.34 15.82
C LYS A 100 -6.38 3.67 15.24
N LYS A 101 -5.41 3.62 14.32
CA LYS A 101 -4.77 4.84 13.80
C LYS A 101 -3.99 4.60 12.53
N VAL A 102 -4.08 5.54 11.58
CA VAL A 102 -3.16 5.65 10.45
C VAL A 102 -2.55 7.05 10.42
N LYS A 103 -1.27 7.18 10.79
CA LYS A 103 -0.53 8.45 10.67
C LYS A 103 0.28 8.47 9.39
N VAL A 104 0.19 9.55 8.63
CA VAL A 104 0.99 9.78 7.42
C VAL A 104 1.81 11.07 7.58
N SER A 105 3.08 11.06 7.19
CA SER A 105 3.97 12.24 7.28
C SER A 105 5.06 12.19 6.23
N SER A 106 5.42 13.32 5.64
CA SER A 106 6.63 13.43 4.81
C SER A 106 7.87 13.52 5.68
N THR A 107 8.97 12.97 5.19
CA THR A 107 10.31 13.12 5.75
C THR A 107 11.24 13.63 4.65
N MET A 108 11.85 14.79 4.90
CA MET A 108 12.94 15.33 4.10
C MET A 108 14.25 14.85 4.73
N ASP A 109 15.03 14.05 3.99
CA ASP A 109 16.41 13.73 4.40
C ASP A 109 17.31 14.91 4.00
N SER A 110 17.64 15.76 4.97
CA SER A 110 18.50 16.94 4.76
C SER A 110 19.99 16.66 4.97
N SER A 111 20.40 15.39 5.03
CA SER A 111 21.74 14.94 5.45
C SER A 111 22.67 14.43 4.35
N SER A 112 22.35 14.58 3.07
CA SER A 112 23.30 14.30 1.99
C SER A 112 23.18 15.35 0.89
N GLY A 113 24.30 15.93 0.47
CA GLY A 113 24.40 16.87 -0.67
C GLY A 113 24.11 16.24 -2.04
N GLY A 114 23.12 15.36 -2.10
CA GLY A 114 22.57 14.72 -3.30
C GLY A 114 21.05 14.85 -3.30
N ALA A 115 20.44 14.65 -4.48
CA ALA A 115 19.02 14.90 -4.77
C ALA A 115 18.07 14.56 -3.61
N ASN A 116 17.37 15.59 -3.10
CA ASN A 116 16.32 15.48 -2.09
C ASN A 116 15.35 14.37 -2.50
N THR A 117 15.37 13.23 -1.79
CA THR A 117 14.39 12.17 -2.04
C THR A 117 13.34 12.26 -0.95
N ASP A 118 12.30 13.05 -1.21
CA ASP A 118 11.15 13.14 -0.32
C ASP A 118 10.56 11.74 -0.10
N SER A 119 10.49 11.30 1.15
CA SER A 119 9.88 10.03 1.52
C SER A 119 8.62 10.26 2.32
N THR A 120 7.66 9.34 2.22
CA THR A 120 6.45 9.35 3.02
C THR A 120 6.46 8.21 4.02
N VAL A 121 6.20 8.51 5.28
CA VAL A 121 6.07 7.53 6.34
C VAL A 121 4.60 7.32 6.66
N MET A 122 4.15 6.06 6.62
CA MET A 122 2.84 5.61 7.11
C MET A 122 3.03 4.78 8.38
N LYS A 123 2.37 5.13 9.48
CA LYS A 123 2.32 4.35 10.72
C LYS A 123 0.91 3.83 10.94
N ILE A 124 0.74 2.52 10.86
CA ILE A 124 -0.52 1.80 11.05
C ILE A 124 -0.50 1.21 12.45
N VAL A 125 -1.54 1.45 13.25
CA VAL A 125 -1.69 0.91 14.61
C VAL A 125 -3.03 0.20 14.70
N TRP A 126 -3.02 -1.03 15.20
CA TRP A 126 -4.20 -1.85 15.44
C TRP A 126 -4.14 -2.52 16.82
N THR A 127 -5.20 -3.22 17.22
CA THR A 127 -5.27 -3.87 18.53
C THR A 127 -4.12 -4.87 18.78
N GLY A 128 -3.69 -5.60 17.74
CA GLY A 128 -2.64 -6.61 17.83
C GLY A 128 -1.22 -6.10 17.56
N GLY A 129 -1.01 -4.81 17.24
CA GLY A 129 0.32 -4.32 16.92
C GLY A 129 0.39 -2.97 16.21
N LYS A 130 1.58 -2.69 15.69
CA LYS A 130 1.84 -1.50 14.88
C LYS A 130 2.88 -1.81 13.80
N MET A 131 2.79 -1.12 12.68
CA MET A 131 3.78 -1.16 11.61
C MET A 131 4.09 0.23 11.10
N LYS A 132 5.38 0.51 10.88
CA LYS A 132 5.85 1.72 10.21
C LYS A 132 6.34 1.31 8.83
N LEU A 133 5.81 1.97 7.81
CA LEU A 133 6.20 1.82 6.42
C LEU A 133 6.80 3.13 5.91
N THR A 134 7.93 3.04 5.22
CA THR A 134 8.57 4.17 4.55
C THR A 134 8.46 3.98 3.04
N PHE A 135 7.78 4.90 2.37
CA PHE A 135 7.60 4.93 0.93
C PHE A 135 8.60 5.90 0.32
N ARG A 136 9.45 5.41 -0.57
CA ARG A 136 10.36 6.24 -1.39
C ARG A 136 9.66 6.85 -2.61
N ARG A 137 8.46 6.37 -2.92
CA ARG A 137 7.59 6.96 -3.94
C ARG A 137 6.75 8.06 -3.30
N TYR A 138 6.41 9.07 -4.08
CA TYR A 138 5.53 10.14 -3.62
C TYR A 138 4.14 9.59 -3.28
N LEU A 139 3.72 9.84 -2.04
CA LEU A 139 2.34 9.68 -1.58
C LEU A 139 1.85 11.05 -1.17
N ASN A 140 0.69 11.48 -1.68
CA ASN A 140 0.13 12.75 -1.23
C ASN A 140 -0.34 12.59 0.23
N VAL A 141 0.40 13.17 1.17
CA VAL A 141 0.13 13.04 2.61
C VAL A 141 -1.28 13.51 2.99
N ARG A 142 -1.73 14.62 2.40
CA ARG A 142 -3.05 15.21 2.72
C ARG A 142 -4.17 14.32 2.22
N GLU A 143 -4.07 13.87 0.96
CA GLU A 143 -5.09 13.02 0.34
C GLU A 143 -5.12 11.63 0.97
N THR A 144 -3.94 11.06 1.29
CA THR A 144 -3.85 9.78 2.00
C THR A 144 -4.51 9.86 3.39
N LYS A 145 -4.23 10.93 4.17
CA LYS A 145 -4.91 11.14 5.47
C LYS A 145 -6.42 11.27 5.29
N ARG A 146 -6.86 12.05 4.30
CA ARG A 146 -8.28 12.23 4.01
C ARG A 146 -8.92 10.89 3.66
N PHE A 147 -8.29 10.08 2.82
CA PHE A 147 -8.77 8.76 2.44
C PHE A 147 -8.98 7.85 3.65
N PHE A 148 -8.01 7.71 4.56
CA PHE A 148 -8.16 6.84 5.73
C PHE A 148 -9.23 7.34 6.71
N ARG A 149 -9.33 8.66 6.90
CA ARG A 149 -10.39 9.26 7.72
C ARG A 149 -11.76 9.02 7.12
N ASP A 150 -11.93 9.24 5.82
CA ASP A 150 -13.22 9.12 5.15
C ASP A 150 -13.65 7.63 5.02
N THR A 151 -12.70 6.70 4.94
CA THR A 151 -12.96 5.26 4.79
C THR A 151 -13.19 4.55 6.14
N PHE A 152 -12.38 4.87 7.16
CA PHE A 152 -12.37 4.14 8.43
C PHE A 152 -12.58 5.02 9.67
N GLY A 153 -12.61 6.35 9.53
CA GLY A 153 -12.75 7.26 10.67
C GLY A 153 -11.48 7.45 11.50
N VAL A 154 -10.30 7.06 10.99
CA VAL A 154 -9.01 7.04 11.72
C VAL A 154 -7.95 8.02 11.23
#